data_AF-A0A7C5H6X7-F1
#
_entry.id   AF-A0A7C5H6X7-F1
#
_cell.length_a   1.000
_cell.length_b   1.000
_cell.length_c   1.000
_cell.angle_alpha   90.00
_cell.angle_beta   90.00
_cell.angle_gamma   90.00
#
_symmetry.space_group_name_H-M   'P 1'
#
loop_
_entity.id
_entity.type
_entity.pdbx_description
1 polymer ?
#
loop_
_entity_poly.entity_id
_entity_poly.type
_entity_poly.pdbx_seq_one_letter_code
_entity_poly.pdbx_strand_id
1 'polypeptide(L)'
;GNALKFYASVRIDVRKIATLKQGESQIGNRVKAKVVKNKVAPPFRQAEFDIMLGEGISFEGELIDYGVKLDIVDKSGAWFSYGATRLGQGKENSKQTLKDNPELSAEIEHKIKEALGFGEKLAMDEDEIAKSDD
;
A
#
# COMPACT_ATOMS: atom_id res chain seq x y z
N GLY A 1 -26.45 6.29 -3.18
CA GLY A 1 -27.74 6.16 -3.89
C GLY A 1 -27.64 5.13 -5.02
N ASN A 2 -28.76 4.57 -5.47
CA ASN A 2 -28.80 3.49 -6.45
C ASN A 2 -28.26 3.90 -7.84
N ALA A 3 -28.49 5.14 -8.29
CA ALA A 3 -27.95 5.63 -9.56
C ALA A 3 -26.40 5.61 -9.61
N LEU A 4 -25.75 6.04 -8.52
CA LEU A 4 -24.28 6.11 -8.44
C LEU A 4 -23.60 4.74 -8.66
N LYS A 5 -24.28 3.63 -8.28
CA LYS A 5 -23.79 2.27 -8.53
C LYS A 5 -23.56 2.01 -10.02
N PHE A 6 -24.42 2.53 -10.89
CA PHE A 6 -24.38 2.29 -12.33
C PHE A 6 -23.44 3.26 -13.05
N TYR A 7 -23.47 4.55 -12.69
CA TYR A 7 -22.68 5.58 -13.34
C TYR A 7 -21.20 5.61 -12.92
N ALA A 8 -20.86 5.29 -11.67
CA ALA A 8 -19.47 5.35 -11.22
C ALA A 8 -18.56 4.37 -11.99
N SER A 9 -17.43 4.84 -12.51
CA SER A 9 -16.42 4.01 -13.17
C SER A 9 -15.61 3.19 -12.16
N VAL A 10 -15.34 3.76 -10.99
CA VAL A 10 -14.64 3.10 -9.87
C VAL A 10 -15.47 3.25 -8.61
N ARG A 11 -15.58 2.18 -7.82
CA ARG A 11 -16.19 2.20 -6.49
C ARG A 11 -15.30 1.48 -5.50
N ILE A 12 -15.03 2.12 -4.39
CA ILE A 12 -14.17 1.60 -3.32
C ILE A 12 -15.03 1.49 -2.06
N ASP A 13 -15.03 0.29 -1.47
CA ASP A 13 -15.62 0.01 -0.15
C ASP A 13 -14.49 0.15 0.88
N VAL A 14 -14.60 1.15 1.75
CA VAL A 14 -13.59 1.50 2.74
C VAL A 14 -14.12 1.12 4.12
N ARG A 15 -13.38 0.27 4.84
CA ARG A 15 -13.78 -0.24 6.16
C ARG A 15 -12.63 -0.17 7.14
N LYS A 16 -12.90 0.25 8.37
CA LYS A 16 -11.94 0.15 9.47
C LYS A 16 -11.78 -1.31 9.89
N ILE A 17 -10.54 -1.80 9.95
CA ILE A 17 -10.18 -3.15 10.42
C ILE A 17 -9.86 -3.11 11.91
N ALA A 18 -8.94 -2.22 12.29
CA ALA A 18 -8.38 -2.17 13.64
C ALA A 18 -8.06 -0.73 14.04
N THR A 19 -8.08 -0.47 15.34
CA THR A 19 -7.60 0.78 15.92
C THR A 19 -6.12 0.65 16.23
N LEU A 20 -5.31 1.57 15.71
CA LEU A 20 -3.88 1.66 16.05
C LEU A 20 -3.74 2.40 17.38
N LYS A 21 -3.01 1.79 18.31
CA LYS A 21 -2.75 2.34 19.65
C LYS A 21 -1.25 2.37 19.91
N GLN A 22 -0.78 3.41 20.60
CA GLN A 22 0.56 3.49 21.15
C GLN A 22 0.43 3.71 22.66
N GLY A 23 0.76 2.68 23.43
CA GLY A 23 0.41 2.65 24.86
C GLY A 23 -1.11 2.68 25.06
N GLU A 24 -1.59 3.67 25.80
CA GLU A 24 -3.03 3.88 26.07
C GLU A 24 -3.72 4.78 25.03
N SER A 25 -2.95 5.53 24.22
CA SER A 25 -3.49 6.51 23.28
C SER A 25 -3.83 5.88 21.92
N GLN A 26 -5.00 6.23 21.37
CA GLN A 26 -5.37 5.90 19.99
C GLN A 26 -4.68 6.85 19.02
N ILE A 27 -3.77 6.31 18.20
CA ILE A 27 -2.96 7.08 17.24
C ILE A 27 -3.55 7.06 15.83
N GLY A 28 -4.39 6.08 15.50
CA GLY A 28 -4.95 5.96 14.15
C GLY A 28 -5.85 4.74 13.95
N ASN A 29 -6.12 4.41 12.69
CA ASN A 29 -6.93 3.26 12.30
C ASN A 29 -6.28 2.55 11.10
N ARG A 30 -6.17 1.21 11.18
CA ARG A 30 -5.91 0.34 10.03
C ARG A 30 -7.19 0.22 9.22
N VAL A 31 -7.13 0.57 7.95
CA VAL A 31 -8.28 0.62 7.04
C VAL A 31 -8.05 -0.31 5.86
N LYS A 32 -9.13 -0.95 5.43
CA LYS A 32 -9.19 -1.79 4.23
C LYS A 32 -10.01 -1.09 3.17
N ALA A 33 -9.44 -0.93 1.98
CA ALA A 33 -10.13 -0.47 0.80
C ALA A 33 -10.27 -1.62 -0.19
N LYS A 34 -11.51 -2.01 -0.51
CA LYS A 34 -11.81 -3.01 -1.54
C LYS A 34 -12.41 -2.33 -2.76
N VAL A 35 -11.82 -2.54 -3.93
CA VAL A 35 -12.35 -2.03 -5.19
C VAL A 35 -13.53 -2.92 -5.62
N VAL A 36 -14.76 -2.49 -5.33
CA VAL A 36 -15.98 -3.28 -5.63
C VAL A 36 -16.50 -3.10 -7.06
N LYS A 37 -16.04 -2.05 -7.75
CA LYS A 37 -16.29 -1.83 -9.18
C LYS A 37 -15.08 -1.13 -9.78
N ASN A 38 -14.59 -1.62 -10.90
CA ASN A 38 -13.53 -0.98 -11.67
C ASN A 38 -13.83 -1.21 -13.16
N LYS A 39 -13.97 -0.13 -13.93
CA LYS A 39 -14.18 -0.18 -15.38
C LYS A 39 -12.88 0.01 -16.19
N VAL A 40 -11.76 0.30 -15.53
CA VAL A 40 -10.48 0.65 -16.18
C VAL A 40 -9.43 -0.44 -16.00
N ALA A 41 -9.54 -1.25 -14.95
CA ALA A 41 -8.64 -2.36 -14.67
C ALA A 41 -9.39 -3.48 -13.93
N PRO A 42 -8.76 -4.64 -13.63
CA PRO A 42 -9.39 -5.73 -12.90
C PRO A 42 -10.03 -5.28 -11.58
N PRO A 43 -11.30 -5.62 -11.31
CA PRO A 43 -11.99 -5.29 -10.06
C PRO A 43 -11.58 -6.22 -8.90
N PHE A 44 -12.12 -5.96 -7.70
CA PHE A 44 -11.99 -6.77 -6.48
C PHE A 44 -10.63 -6.81 -5.78
N ARG A 45 -9.64 -6.06 -6.29
CA ARG A 45 -8.39 -5.80 -5.59
C ARG A 45 -8.62 -5.11 -4.23
N GLN A 46 -7.74 -5.39 -3.28
CA GLN A 46 -7.80 -4.91 -1.91
C GLN A 46 -6.50 -4.22 -1.55
N ALA A 47 -6.58 -3.11 -0.82
CA ALA A 47 -5.46 -2.42 -0.22
C ALA A 47 -5.72 -2.24 1.27
N GLU A 48 -4.68 -2.36 2.08
CA GLU A 48 -4.72 -2.11 3.51
C GLU A 48 -3.68 -1.04 3.84
N PHE A 49 -4.11 -0.03 4.59
CA PHE A 49 -3.28 1.11 4.93
C PHE A 49 -3.65 1.72 6.27
N ASP A 50 -2.74 2.53 6.80
CA ASP A 50 -2.87 3.19 8.08
C ASP A 50 -3.35 4.63 7.88
N ILE A 51 -4.43 5.02 8.58
CA ILE A 51 -4.89 6.40 8.68
C ILE A 51 -4.55 6.91 10.08
N MET A 52 -3.61 7.84 10.16
CA MET A 52 -3.16 8.49 11.38
C MET A 52 -4.07 9.67 11.74
N LEU A 53 -4.34 9.87 13.03
CA LEU A 53 -5.17 10.97 13.49
C LEU A 53 -4.43 12.31 13.33
N GLY A 54 -4.99 13.24 12.56
CA GLY A 54 -4.39 14.56 12.32
C GLY A 54 -3.41 14.65 11.15
N GLU A 55 -2.84 13.53 10.70
CA GLU A 55 -1.92 13.49 9.55
C GLU A 55 -2.57 12.89 8.28
N GLY A 56 -3.58 12.03 8.41
CA GLY A 56 -4.24 11.38 7.28
C GLY A 56 -3.61 10.04 6.94
N ILE A 57 -3.55 9.69 5.64
CA ILE A 57 -3.01 8.40 5.18
C ILE A 57 -1.49 8.40 5.37
N SER A 58 -0.95 7.37 6.04
CA SER A 58 0.48 7.23 6.27
C SER A 58 1.16 6.56 5.08
N PHE A 59 1.66 7.38 4.16
CA PHE A 59 2.35 6.93 2.96
C PHE A 59 3.66 6.18 3.28
N GLU A 60 4.46 6.70 4.22
CA GLU A 60 5.72 6.10 4.63
C GLU A 60 5.50 4.73 5.29
N GLY A 61 4.37 4.57 6.00
CA GLY A 61 3.97 3.30 6.59
C GLY A 61 3.64 2.25 5.54
N GLU A 62 3.07 2.66 4.40
CA GLU A 62 2.82 1.78 3.27
C GLU A 62 4.12 1.40 2.54
N LEU A 63 5.05 2.34 2.35
CA LEU A 63 6.35 2.05 1.73
C LEU A 63 7.11 0.95 2.48
N ILE A 64 7.07 0.96 3.81
CA ILE A 64 7.70 -0.09 4.62
C ILE A 64 6.95 -1.42 4.49
N ASP A 65 5.61 -1.40 4.58
CA ASP A 65 4.80 -2.62 4.50
C ASP A 65 4.97 -3.30 3.13
N TYR A 66 4.92 -2.53 2.03
CA TYR A 66 5.15 -3.04 0.68
C TYR A 66 6.62 -3.36 0.41
N GLY A 67 7.55 -2.56 0.93
CA GLY A 67 8.98 -2.80 0.79
C GLY A 67 9.38 -4.13 1.41
N VAL A 68 8.85 -4.47 2.58
CA VAL A 68 9.08 -5.79 3.20
C VAL A 68 8.36 -6.90 2.44
N LYS A 69 7.14 -6.65 1.96
CA LYS A 69 6.36 -7.65 1.20
C LYS A 69 7.01 -8.02 -0.13
N LEU A 70 7.72 -7.08 -0.76
CA LEU A 70 8.40 -7.25 -2.05
C LEU A 70 9.89 -7.55 -1.89
N ASP A 71 10.36 -7.84 -0.67
CA ASP A 71 11.77 -8.10 -0.34
C ASP A 71 12.75 -6.99 -0.78
N ILE A 72 12.26 -5.75 -0.84
CA ILE A 72 13.06 -4.54 -1.10
C ILE A 72 13.66 -4.00 0.20
N VAL A 73 12.93 -4.16 1.30
CA VAL A 73 13.34 -3.75 2.66
C VAL A 73 13.51 -5.00 3.51
N ASP A 74 14.72 -5.17 4.05
CA ASP A 74 15.06 -6.29 4.91
C ASP A 74 14.55 -6.08 6.33
N LYS A 75 13.83 -7.08 6.85
CA LYS A 75 13.35 -7.11 8.23
C LYS A 75 14.14 -8.12 9.06
N SER A 76 15.10 -7.64 9.84
CA SER A 76 15.87 -8.43 10.79
C SER A 76 15.28 -8.31 12.20
N GLY A 77 14.26 -9.12 12.48
CA GLY A 77 13.54 -9.10 13.75
C GLY A 77 12.76 -7.80 13.95
N ALA A 78 13.24 -6.95 14.87
CA ALA A 78 12.66 -5.63 15.12
C ALA A 78 13.31 -4.52 14.26
N TRP A 79 14.37 -4.81 13.51
CA TRP A 79 15.09 -3.82 12.71
C TRP A 79 14.66 -3.87 11.23
N PHE A 80 14.52 -2.69 10.63
CA PHE A 80 14.30 -2.53 9.19
C PHE A 80 15.55 -1.92 8.56
N SER A 81 15.99 -2.50 7.45
CA SER A 81 17.16 -2.05 6.69
C SER A 81 16.84 -2.01 5.21
N TYR A 82 17.48 -1.10 4.50
CA TYR A 82 17.39 -0.96 3.07
C TYR A 82 18.81 -1.00 2.50
N GLY A 83 19.18 -2.13 1.89
CA GLY A 83 20.57 -2.40 1.51
C GLY A 83 21.51 -2.29 2.72
N ALA A 84 22.47 -1.38 2.64
CA ALA A 84 23.41 -1.10 3.74
C ALA A 84 22.88 -0.10 4.79
N THR A 85 21.77 0.60 4.50
CA THR A 85 21.25 1.67 5.34
C THR A 85 20.25 1.13 6.34
N ARG A 86 20.44 1.43 7.63
CA ARG A 86 19.48 1.07 8.67
C ARG A 86 18.37 2.11 8.73
N LEU A 87 17.13 1.69 8.47
CA LEU A 87 15.94 2.55 8.56
C LEU A 87 15.51 2.77 10.00
N GLY A 88 15.77 1.82 10.90
CA GLY A 88 15.52 1.97 12.33
C GLY A 88 14.93 0.72 12.99
N GLN A 89 14.69 0.84 14.29
CA GLN A 89 14.07 -0.22 15.10
C GLN A 89 12.56 0.02 15.19
N GLY A 90 11.76 -0.90 14.67
CA GLY A 90 10.31 -0.84 14.68
C GLY A 90 9.75 0.05 13.56
N LYS A 91 8.48 -0.19 13.21
CA LYS A 91 7.81 0.48 12.09
C LYS A 91 7.74 2.00 12.28
N GLU A 92 7.45 2.47 13.50
CA GLU A 92 7.31 3.91 13.78
C GLU A 92 8.61 4.69 13.54
N ASN A 93 9.76 4.19 14.01
CA ASN A 93 11.03 4.86 13.79
C ASN A 93 11.43 4.85 12.32
N SER A 94 11.19 3.73 11.62
CA SER A 94 11.44 3.64 10.18
C SER A 94 10.58 4.60 9.37
N LYS A 95 9.31 4.83 9.76
CA LYS A 95 8.47 5.86 9.14
C LYS A 95 9.07 7.25 9.32
N GLN A 96 9.54 7.57 10.52
CA GLN A 96 10.17 8.86 10.79
C GLN A 96 11.42 9.05 9.93
N THR A 97 12.28 8.04 9.81
CA THR A 97 13.47 8.11 8.96
C THR A 97 13.15 8.32 7.48
N LEU A 98 12.07 7.73 6.96
CA LEU A 98 11.62 7.98 5.59
C LEU A 98 11.01 9.37 5.41
N LYS A 99 10.30 9.88 6.43
CA LYS A 99 9.74 11.24 6.45
C LYS A 99 10.84 12.31 6.47
N ASP A 100 11.93 12.05 7.19
CA ASP A 100 13.08 12.95 7.29
C ASP A 100 13.99 12.88 6.05
N ASN A 101 13.96 11.77 5.30
CA ASN A 101 14.78 11.54 4.10
C ASN A 101 13.90 11.29 2.85
N PRO A 102 13.34 12.35 2.24
CA PRO A 102 12.44 12.21 1.11
C PRO A 102 13.09 11.59 -0.13
N GLU A 103 14.41 11.77 -0.32
CA GLU A 103 15.16 11.13 -1.42
C GLU A 103 15.14 9.60 -1.30
N LEU A 104 15.36 9.08 -0.10
CA LEU A 104 15.31 7.65 0.19
C LEU A 104 13.89 7.10 0.02
N SER A 105 12.89 7.86 0.46
CA SER A 105 11.47 7.53 0.28
C SER A 105 11.10 7.38 -1.20
N ALA A 106 11.53 8.32 -2.05
CA ALA A 106 11.30 8.29 -3.49
C ALA A 106 12.03 7.11 -4.17
N GLU A 107 13.25 6.78 -3.74
CA GLU A 107 13.99 5.63 -4.27
C GLU A 107 13.26 4.31 -3.98
N ILE A 108 12.81 4.12 -2.74
CA ILE A 108 12.06 2.93 -2.32
C ILE A 108 10.72 2.86 -3.07
N GLU A 109 10.02 3.99 -3.19
CA GLU A 109 8.78 4.07 -3.96
C GLU A 109 8.97 3.65 -5.41
N HIS A 110 10.05 4.10 -6.06
CA HIS A 110 10.37 3.75 -7.44
C HIS A 110 10.57 2.24 -7.59
N LYS A 111 11.40 1.63 -6.73
CA LYS A 111 11.65 0.17 -6.75
C LYS A 111 10.39 -0.64 -6.49
N ILE A 112 9.53 -0.17 -5.57
CA ILE A 112 8.22 -0.81 -5.32
C ILE A 112 7.34 -0.75 -6.57
N LYS A 113 7.26 0.42 -7.23
CA LYS A 113 6.49 0.58 -8.47
C LYS A 113 7.01 -0.30 -9.60
N GLU A 114 8.32 -0.39 -9.77
CA GLU A 114 8.96 -1.29 -10.75
C GLU A 114 8.65 -2.75 -10.47
N ALA A 115 8.81 -3.19 -9.21
CA ALA A 115 8.49 -4.56 -8.80
C ALA A 115 7.00 -4.92 -8.98
N LEU A 116 6.11 -3.92 -8.88
CA LEU A 116 4.68 -4.08 -9.15
C LEU A 116 4.31 -3.93 -10.63
N GLY A 117 5.28 -3.71 -11.52
CA GLY A 117 5.07 -3.61 -12.97
C GLY A 117 4.52 -2.26 -13.43
N PHE A 118 4.61 -1.20 -12.63
CA PHE A 118 4.13 0.14 -12.99
C PHE A 118 5.06 0.91 -13.98
N GLY A 119 6.08 0.25 -14.54
CA GLY A 119 7.09 0.87 -15.42
C GLY A 119 7.24 0.24 -16.82
N GLU A 120 6.89 -1.04 -17.00
CA GLU A 120 6.98 -1.71 -18.30
C GLU A 120 5.73 -2.56 -18.53
N LYS A 121 4.95 -2.17 -19.55
CA LYS A 121 3.79 -2.89 -20.09
C LYS A 121 2.58 -3.05 -19.14
N LEU A 122 1.65 -2.11 -19.31
CA LEU A 122 0.20 -2.37 -19.29
C LEU A 122 -0.26 -3.30 -20.45
N ALA A 123 0.63 -4.15 -20.97
CA ALA A 123 0.35 -5.12 -22.01
C ALA A 123 0.65 -6.51 -21.46
N MET A 124 -0.33 -7.40 -21.60
CA MET A 124 -0.37 -8.83 -21.23
C MET A 124 -0.98 -9.05 -19.82
N ASP A 125 -2.09 -9.75 -19.65
CA ASP A 125 -2.55 -10.94 -20.40
C ASP A 125 -3.97 -10.81 -20.99
N GLU A 126 -4.07 -10.73 -22.33
CA GLU A 126 -5.29 -11.12 -23.06
C GLU A 126 -5.44 -12.66 -23.12
N ASP A 127 -4.36 -13.41 -22.84
CA ASP A 127 -4.30 -14.87 -22.97
C ASP A 127 -4.98 -15.63 -21.81
N GLU A 128 -5.23 -15.00 -20.65
CA GLU A 128 -6.06 -15.61 -19.59
C GLU A 128 -7.57 -15.48 -19.84
N ILE A 129 -8.01 -14.51 -20.67
CA ILE A 129 -9.43 -14.33 -21.01
C ILE A 129 -9.87 -15.37 -22.05
N ALA A 130 -8.97 -15.82 -22.93
CA ALA A 130 -9.29 -16.78 -23.98
C ALA A 130 -9.44 -18.25 -23.50
N LYS A 131 -9.05 -18.56 -22.25
CA LYS A 131 -9.10 -19.93 -21.70
C LYS A 131 -10.31 -20.21 -20.79
N SER A 132 -11.20 -19.24 -20.59
CA SER A 132 -12.43 -19.44 -19.81
C SER A 132 -13.70 -19.60 -20.67
N ASP A 133 -13.58 -19.50 -22.00
CA ASP A 133 -14.70 -19.53 -22.94
C ASP A 133 -14.72 -20.77 -23.85
N ASP A 134 -14.09 -21.88 -23.42
CA ASP A 134 -14.26 -23.22 -24.04
C ASP A 134 -14.81 -24.22 -23.01
#